data_AF-A0A2N5ENH3-F1
#
_entry.id   AF-A0A2N5ENH3-F1
#
_cell.length_a   1.000
_cell.length_b   1.000
_cell.length_c   1.000
_cell.angle_alpha   90.00
_cell.angle_beta   90.00
_cell.angle_gamma   90.00
#
_symmetry.space_group_name_H-M   'P 1'
#
loop_
_entity.id
_entity.type
_entity.pdbx_description
1 polymer ?
#
loop_
_entity_poly.entity_id
_entity_poly.type
_entity_poly.pdbx_seq_one_letter_code
_entity_poly.pdbx_strand_id
1 'polypeptide(L)'
;MTINYPSKKSVYSRSPLAKNTDLTWNMHAIQEIDYQVSVVKDILNPKNPTLARTCSKLADRNMKTKTKRLVVIDKRVDEIYGDKFREYFALWNFDIRWKILSGDEINKNVESPFRWLKPWQTLNYYAVVKW
;
A
#
# COMPACT_ATOMS: atom_id res chain seq x y z
N MET A 1 -57.01 -26.88 -29.21
CA MET A 1 -55.84 -27.73 -29.47
C MET A 1 -54.73 -27.28 -28.55
N THR A 2 -54.38 -28.09 -27.56
CA THR A 2 -53.44 -27.73 -26.48
C THR A 2 -52.11 -28.39 -26.78
N ILE A 3 -51.06 -27.58 -27.00
CA ILE A 3 -49.74 -28.07 -27.41
C ILE A 3 -49.00 -28.52 -26.14
N ASN A 4 -48.83 -29.83 -25.97
CA ASN A 4 -47.98 -30.41 -24.92
C ASN A 4 -46.51 -30.26 -25.34
N TYR A 5 -45.73 -29.48 -24.58
CA TYR A 5 -44.27 -29.50 -24.71
C TYR A 5 -43.70 -30.72 -23.99
N PRO A 6 -42.82 -31.51 -24.62
CA PRO A 6 -42.17 -32.62 -23.92
C PRO A 6 -41.18 -32.08 -22.89
N SER A 7 -41.40 -32.44 -21.62
CA SER A 7 -40.43 -32.26 -20.54
C SER A 7 -39.18 -33.08 -20.84
N LYS A 8 -38.10 -32.42 -21.27
CA LYS A 8 -36.77 -33.02 -21.32
C LYS A 8 -36.30 -33.25 -19.88
N LYS A 9 -36.54 -34.45 -19.34
CA LYS A 9 -35.84 -34.93 -18.14
C LYS A 9 -34.34 -34.96 -18.46
N SER A 10 -33.58 -34.06 -17.86
CA SER A 10 -32.12 -34.09 -18.02
C SER A 10 -31.59 -35.34 -17.34
N VAL A 11 -30.98 -36.21 -18.14
CA VAL A 11 -30.23 -37.38 -17.65
C VAL A 11 -28.87 -36.86 -17.18
N TYR A 12 -28.84 -36.05 -16.13
CA TYR A 12 -27.61 -35.85 -15.37
C TYR A 12 -27.63 -36.85 -14.23
N SER A 13 -27.13 -38.05 -14.53
CA SER A 13 -26.67 -38.96 -13.47
C SER A 13 -25.58 -38.21 -12.70
N ARG A 14 -25.94 -37.68 -11.53
CA ARG A 14 -24.94 -37.21 -10.58
C ARG A 14 -24.26 -38.46 -10.06
N SER A 15 -23.12 -38.82 -10.66
CA SER A 15 -22.22 -39.78 -10.06
C SER A 15 -21.98 -39.33 -8.62
N PRO A 16 -22.29 -40.14 -7.59
CA PRO A 16 -21.96 -39.78 -6.23
C PRO A 16 -20.44 -39.59 -6.18
N LEU A 17 -20.00 -38.39 -5.76
CA LEU A 17 -18.59 -38.13 -5.46
C LEU A 17 -18.12 -39.25 -4.54
N ALA A 18 -17.09 -39.98 -4.98
CA ALA A 18 -16.51 -41.06 -4.21
C ALA A 18 -16.22 -40.53 -2.79
N LYS A 19 -16.85 -41.15 -1.78
CA LYS A 19 -16.51 -40.97 -0.36
C LYS A 19 -15.16 -41.64 -0.10
N ASN A 20 -14.10 -41.15 -0.74
CA ASN A 20 -12.75 -41.32 -0.24
C ASN A 20 -12.36 -39.98 0.39
N THR A 21 -12.75 -39.85 1.65
CA THR A 21 -12.25 -38.88 2.61
C THR A 21 -10.76 -39.11 2.75
N ASP A 22 -9.96 -38.31 2.03
CA ASP A 22 -8.68 -37.73 2.46
C ASP A 22 -8.14 -36.85 1.33
N LEU A 23 -8.81 -35.71 1.12
CA LEU A 23 -8.35 -34.67 0.21
C LEU A 23 -7.42 -33.73 0.98
N THR A 24 -6.21 -34.20 1.29
CA THR A 24 -5.21 -33.42 2.02
C THR A 24 -4.46 -32.49 1.07
N TRP A 25 -4.67 -31.18 1.19
CA TRP A 25 -3.92 -30.17 0.45
C TRP A 25 -2.76 -29.64 1.30
N ASN A 26 -1.53 -29.98 0.93
CA ASN A 26 -0.34 -29.43 1.58
C ASN A 26 0.06 -28.15 0.84
N MET A 27 -0.05 -26.99 1.50
CA MET A 27 0.43 -25.71 0.99
C MET A 27 1.74 -25.35 1.70
N HIS A 28 2.81 -25.18 0.92
CA HIS A 28 4.09 -24.68 1.41
C HIS A 28 4.42 -23.40 0.64
N ALA A 29 4.50 -22.28 1.35
CA ALA A 29 4.85 -20.98 0.79
C ALA A 29 5.88 -20.31 1.70
N ILE A 30 6.96 -19.81 1.08
CA ILE A 30 7.99 -19.01 1.73
C ILE A 30 7.94 -17.63 1.09
N GLN A 31 7.81 -16.59 1.92
CA GLN A 31 7.99 -15.21 1.49
C GLN A 31 9.29 -14.69 2.09
N GLU A 32 10.31 -14.55 1.25
CA GLU A 32 11.55 -13.91 1.63
C GLU A 32 11.32 -12.40 1.77
N ILE A 33 11.86 -11.81 2.85
CA ILE A 33 11.77 -10.38 3.14
C ILE A 33 13.20 -9.85 3.21
N ASP A 34 13.54 -9.00 2.24
CA ASP A 34 14.79 -8.26 2.22
C ASP A 34 14.50 -6.77 2.47
N TYR A 35 15.30 -6.15 3.32
CA TYR A 35 15.20 -4.73 3.64
C TYR A 35 16.59 -4.15 3.96
N GLN A 36 16.78 -2.89 3.58
CA GLN A 36 18.02 -2.16 3.81
C GLN A 36 17.80 -1.04 4.83
N VAL A 37 18.66 -0.98 5.84
CA VAL A 37 18.74 0.15 6.78
C VAL A 37 19.96 0.98 6.41
N SER A 38 19.78 2.28 6.24
CA SER A 38 20.88 3.21 5.93
C SER A 38 20.80 4.45 6.81
N VAL A 39 21.96 4.90 7.30
CA VAL A 39 22.09 6.15 8.06
C VAL A 39 22.61 7.21 7.10
N VAL A 40 21.79 8.24 6.86
CA VAL A 40 22.10 9.29 5.88
C VAL A 40 22.09 10.63 6.58
N LYS A 41 23.22 11.33 6.51
CA LYS A 41 23.32 12.71 7.01
C LYS A 41 22.54 13.66 6.10
N ASP A 42 21.86 14.63 6.70
CA ASP A 42 21.14 15.70 6.00
C ASP A 42 20.17 15.16 4.92
N ILE A 43 19.37 14.15 5.28
CA ILE A 43 18.45 13.46 4.34
C ILE A 43 17.43 14.40 3.69
N LEU A 44 17.11 15.52 4.34
CA LEU A 44 16.19 16.56 3.84
C LEU A 44 16.90 17.68 3.09
N ASN A 45 18.22 17.63 2.92
CA ASN A 45 18.92 18.58 2.07
C ASN A 45 18.50 18.32 0.61
N PRO A 46 17.96 19.31 -0.12
CA PRO A 46 17.51 19.11 -1.50
C PRO A 46 18.58 18.54 -2.42
N LYS A 47 19.86 18.86 -2.18
CA LYS A 47 20.99 18.34 -2.96
C LYS A 47 21.25 16.84 -2.74
N ASN A 48 20.72 16.26 -1.67
CA ASN A 48 20.82 14.84 -1.36
C ASN A 48 19.69 14.07 -2.08
N PRO A 49 20.00 13.21 -3.08
CA PRO A 49 18.98 12.49 -3.84
C PRO A 49 18.41 11.25 -3.12
N THR A 50 18.97 10.86 -1.97
CA THR A 50 18.72 9.55 -1.37
C THR A 50 17.24 9.32 -1.06
N LEU A 51 16.57 10.25 -0.38
CA LEU A 51 15.14 10.12 -0.05
C LEU A 51 14.27 10.05 -1.31
N ALA A 52 14.52 10.93 -2.28
CA ALA A 52 13.79 10.94 -3.54
C ALA A 52 13.91 9.61 -4.30
N ARG A 53 15.12 9.04 -4.38
CA ARG A 53 15.38 7.76 -5.06
C ARG A 53 14.75 6.57 -4.34
N THR A 54 14.71 6.59 -3.01
CA THR A 54 13.98 5.59 -2.22
C THR A 54 12.48 5.68 -2.48
N CYS A 55 11.92 6.89 -2.61
CA CYS A 55 10.51 7.06 -2.94
C CYS A 55 10.20 6.63 -4.37
N SER A 56 11.08 6.84 -5.35
CA SER A 56 10.89 6.40 -6.73
C SER A 56 12.24 6.14 -7.40
N LYS A 57 12.44 4.94 -7.96
CA LYS A 57 13.68 4.57 -8.66
C LYS A 57 14.04 5.54 -9.80
N LEU A 58 13.03 6.17 -10.41
CA LEU A 58 13.16 7.14 -11.50
C LEU A 58 12.94 8.59 -11.04
N ALA A 59 13.05 8.90 -9.75
CA ALA A 59 12.92 10.26 -9.26
C ALA A 59 14.00 11.16 -9.88
N ASP A 60 13.56 12.08 -10.73
CA ASP A 60 14.37 13.15 -11.29
C ASP A 60 13.58 14.47 -11.17
N ARG A 61 14.30 15.55 -10.88
CA ARG A 61 13.75 16.91 -10.78
C ARG A 61 13.17 17.38 -12.11
N ASN A 62 13.69 16.88 -13.23
CA ASN A 62 13.28 17.29 -14.58
C ASN A 62 12.19 16.40 -15.20
N MET A 63 11.62 15.47 -14.42
CA MET A 63 10.62 14.56 -14.93
C MET A 63 9.32 15.32 -15.28
N LYS A 64 8.76 15.09 -16.47
CA LYS A 64 7.54 15.79 -16.91
C LYS A 64 6.30 15.45 -16.08
N THR A 65 6.26 14.24 -15.50
CA THR A 65 5.12 13.76 -14.71
C THR A 65 5.46 13.72 -13.23
N LYS A 66 4.57 14.29 -12.41
CA LYS A 66 4.74 14.29 -10.95
C LYS A 66 4.56 12.89 -10.40
N THR A 67 5.48 12.47 -9.53
CA THR A 67 5.34 11.19 -8.84
C THR A 67 4.46 11.36 -7.61
N LYS A 68 3.39 10.57 -7.54
CA LYS A 68 2.39 10.60 -6.47
C LYS A 68 2.85 9.81 -5.25
N ARG A 69 2.95 10.44 -4.08
CA ARG A 69 3.34 9.77 -2.82
C ARG A 69 2.47 10.21 -1.65
N LEU A 70 2.33 9.32 -0.67
CA LEU A 70 1.72 9.64 0.61
C LEU A 70 2.86 9.78 1.61
N VAL A 71 2.81 10.83 2.42
CA VAL A 71 3.70 11.00 3.56
C VAL A 71 2.84 11.01 4.82
N VAL A 72 3.10 10.04 5.69
CA VAL A 72 2.50 9.97 7.02
C VAL A 72 3.55 10.48 7.98
N ILE A 73 3.23 11.52 8.76
CA ILE A 73 4.20 12.18 9.63
C ILE A 73 3.57 12.45 10.98
N ASP A 74 4.36 12.30 12.04
CA ASP A 74 3.92 12.73 13.36
C ASP A 74 3.76 14.25 13.43
N LYS A 75 2.81 14.73 14.24
CA LYS A 75 2.50 16.15 14.40
C LYS A 75 3.70 16.96 14.88
N ARG A 76 4.47 16.50 15.88
CA ARG A 76 5.65 17.24 16.35
C ARG A 76 6.74 17.26 15.29
N VAL A 77 6.88 16.17 14.53
CA VAL A 77 7.87 16.12 13.44
C VAL A 77 7.46 17.06 12.30
N ASP A 78 6.17 17.15 11.97
CA ASP A 78 5.67 18.13 11.00
C ASP A 78 5.87 19.57 11.47
N GLU A 79 5.69 19.86 12.76
CA GLU A 79 5.94 21.17 13.34
C GLU A 79 7.41 21.60 13.24
N ILE A 80 8.36 20.67 13.38
CA ILE A 80 9.80 20.97 13.37
C ILE A 80 10.40 20.90 11.96
N TYR A 81 9.97 19.93 11.15
CA TYR A 81 10.60 19.59 9.87
C TYR A 81 9.66 19.64 8.67
N GLY A 82 8.35 19.85 8.88
CA GLY A 82 7.34 19.78 7.82
C GLY A 82 7.64 20.69 6.63
N ASP A 83 8.12 21.91 6.89
CA ASP A 83 8.48 22.85 5.82
C ASP A 83 9.68 22.35 5.00
N LYS A 84 10.72 21.82 5.66
CA LYS A 84 11.88 21.22 4.97
C LYS A 84 11.46 20.03 4.12
N PHE A 85 10.53 19.22 4.59
CA PHE A 85 9.99 18.12 3.81
C PHE A 85 9.21 18.61 2.58
N ARG A 86 8.34 19.61 2.74
CA ARG A 86 7.55 20.19 1.64
C ARG A 86 8.46 20.80 0.59
N GLU A 87 9.47 21.56 0.98
CA GLU A 87 10.49 22.13 0.09
C GLU A 87 11.25 21.04 -0.66
N TYR A 88 11.73 20.01 0.05
CA TYR A 88 12.42 18.88 -0.55
C TYR A 88 11.56 18.22 -1.63
N PHE A 89 10.34 17.79 -1.28
CA PHE A 89 9.49 17.07 -2.22
C PHE A 89 9.02 17.93 -3.40
N ALA A 90 8.82 19.23 -3.19
CA ALA A 90 8.51 20.17 -4.26
C ALA A 90 9.65 20.26 -5.28
N LEU A 91 10.90 20.36 -4.81
CA LEU A 91 12.10 20.41 -5.67
C LEU A 91 12.34 19.12 -6.45
N TRP A 92 11.90 17.99 -5.92
CA TRP A 92 12.00 16.67 -6.56
C TRP A 92 10.75 16.30 -7.38
N ASN A 93 9.87 17.27 -7.64
CA ASN A 93 8.68 17.12 -8.48
C ASN A 93 7.70 16.00 -8.02
N PHE A 94 7.53 15.86 -6.71
CA PHE A 94 6.53 14.96 -6.16
C PHE A 94 5.18 15.65 -5.95
N ASP A 95 4.11 14.88 -6.14
CA ASP A 95 2.75 15.22 -5.72
C ASP A 95 2.47 14.48 -4.40
N ILE A 96 2.65 15.20 -3.29
CA ILE A 96 2.58 14.63 -1.94
C ILE A 96 1.20 14.85 -1.33
N ARG A 97 0.59 13.75 -0.87
CA ARG A 97 -0.50 13.80 0.10
C ARG A 97 0.05 13.68 1.51
N TRP A 98 -0.30 14.63 2.36
CA TRP A 98 0.14 14.67 3.75
C TRP A 98 -0.90 14.05 4.66
N LYS A 99 -0.45 13.16 5.55
CA LYS A 99 -1.25 12.63 6.65
C LYS A 99 -0.52 12.84 7.96
N ILE A 100 -0.90 13.90 8.66
CA ILE A 100 -0.36 14.20 9.98
C ILE A 100 -1.11 13.37 11.02
N LEU A 101 -0.36 12.68 11.88
CA LEU A 101 -0.86 11.89 13.00
C LEU A 101 -0.38 12.51 14.31
N SER A 102 -1.24 12.58 15.32
CA SER A 102 -0.75 12.85 16.68
C SER A 102 -0.20 11.55 17.26
N GLY A 103 1.09 11.54 17.57
CA GLY A 103 1.83 10.46 18.23
C GLY A 103 1.52 10.33 19.71
N ASP A 104 0.26 10.48 20.10
CA ASP A 104 -0.17 10.09 21.44
C ASP A 104 -0.03 8.57 21.53
N GLU A 105 0.62 8.06 22.57
CA GLU A 105 0.84 6.62 22.77
C GLU A 105 -0.47 5.82 22.76
N ILE A 106 -1.57 6.50 23.12
CA ILE A 106 -2.95 6.04 23.08
C ILE A 106 -3.42 5.65 21.66
N ASN A 107 -2.80 6.20 20.60
CA ASN A 107 -3.09 5.88 19.21
C ASN A 107 -2.42 4.58 18.72
N LYS A 108 -1.60 3.89 19.53
CA LYS A 108 -1.07 2.55 19.22
C LYS A 108 -2.11 1.43 19.46
N ASN A 109 -3.39 1.70 19.19
CA ASN A 109 -4.45 0.72 19.14
C ASN A 109 -4.48 0.04 17.75
N VAL A 110 -4.81 -1.26 17.71
CA VAL A 110 -5.07 -2.03 16.49
C VAL A 110 -6.15 -1.43 15.59
N GLU A 111 -7.04 -0.57 16.10
CA GLU A 111 -8.05 0.14 15.32
C GLU A 111 -7.52 1.35 14.53
N SER A 112 -6.46 2.00 15.02
CA SER A 112 -5.87 3.18 14.38
C SER A 112 -5.41 2.92 12.93
N PRO A 113 -4.74 1.79 12.60
CA PRO A 113 -4.43 1.42 11.22
C PRO A 113 -5.64 1.42 10.28
N PHE A 114 -6.80 0.89 10.71
CA PHE A 114 -7.99 0.75 9.84
C PHE A 114 -8.60 2.09 9.45
N ARG A 115 -8.53 3.10 10.34
CA ARG A 115 -9.00 4.46 10.05
C ARG A 115 -8.17 5.15 8.97
N TRP A 116 -6.88 4.84 8.89
CA TRP A 116 -5.98 5.41 7.87
C TRP A 116 -5.92 4.59 6.58
N LEU A 117 -6.31 3.31 6.59
CA LEU A 117 -6.39 2.45 5.41
C LEU A 117 -7.58 2.76 4.48
N LYS A 118 -8.65 3.38 5.00
CA LYS A 118 -9.82 3.77 4.19
C LYS A 118 -9.45 4.71 3.02
N PRO A 119 -8.63 5.77 3.22
CA PRO A 119 -8.07 6.55 2.12
C PRO A 119 -7.12 5.78 1.17
N TRP A 120 -6.44 4.72 1.66
CA TRP A 120 -5.46 3.95 0.88
C TRP A 120 -6.10 3.09 -0.21
N GLN A 121 -7.27 2.47 0.06
CA GLN A 121 -7.94 1.62 -0.93
C GLN A 121 -8.43 2.38 -2.17
N THR A 122 -8.59 3.70 -2.07
CA THR A 122 -9.04 4.56 -3.18
C THR A 122 -7.88 5.17 -3.97
N LEU A 123 -6.63 5.00 -3.51
CA LEU A 123 -5.50 5.80 -3.97
C LEU A 123 -4.26 4.90 -4.19
N ASN A 124 -3.91 4.66 -5.45
CA ASN A 124 -2.66 4.00 -5.90
C ASN A 124 -1.40 4.82 -5.52
N TYR A 125 -1.00 4.82 -4.25
CA TYR A 125 0.20 5.53 -3.76
C TYR A 125 1.09 4.56 -2.99
N TYR A 126 2.40 4.59 -3.26
CA TYR A 126 3.42 3.77 -2.60
C TYR A 126 4.45 4.65 -1.92
N ALA A 127 4.33 4.85 -0.60
CA ALA A 127 5.43 5.08 0.34
C ALA A 127 4.84 5.29 1.75
N VAL A 128 5.45 4.65 2.75
CA VAL A 128 5.26 4.98 4.18
C VAL A 128 6.65 5.32 4.70
N VAL A 129 6.84 6.56 5.14
CA VAL A 129 7.98 6.91 5.99
C VAL A 129 7.43 6.98 7.40
N LYS A 130 7.72 5.98 8.23
CA LYS A 130 7.39 5.99 9.66
C LYS A 130 8.62 6.52 10.41
N TRP A 131 8.39 7.53 11.26
CA TRP A 131 9.26 7.90 12.37
C TRP A 131 8.48 7.66 13.66
#